data_AF-A0A1E4RBP2-F1
#
_entry.id   AF-A0A1E4RBP2-F1
#
_cell.length_a   1.000
_cell.length_b   1.000
_cell.length_c   1.000
_cell.angle_alpha   90.00
_cell.angle_beta   90.00
_cell.angle_gamma   90.00
#
_symmetry.space_group_name_H-M   'P 1'
#
loop_
_entity.id
_entity.type
_entity.pdbx_description
1 polymer ?
#
loop_
_entity_poly.entity_id
_entity_poly.type
_entity_poly.pdbx_seq_one_letter_code
_entity_poly.pdbx_strand_id
1 'polypeptide(L)'
;NQSNDEQFNNFMNKYSIFLTNLINILKLKDVNIVLSLYYLYKYNLNQINHVNIEDDLSLFTNLVIISLILSNKTFNDQSYTLKTWKNIINEQDYKISLPLLNQLENHFLTVTNYQVNFNKIDQDDHFW
;
A
#
# COMPACT_ATOMS: atom_id res chain seq x y z
N ASN A 1 -23.30 7.11 20.26
CA ASN A 1 -22.89 5.86 19.61
C ASN A 1 -23.10 6.00 18.11
N GLN A 2 -22.07 6.39 17.36
CA GLN A 2 -22.10 6.32 15.89
C GLN A 2 -22.17 4.84 15.47
N SER A 3 -22.90 4.51 14.41
CA SER A 3 -22.92 3.13 13.91
C SER A 3 -21.57 2.77 13.30
N ASN A 4 -21.21 1.49 13.29
CA ASN A 4 -19.97 1.00 12.68
C ASN A 4 -19.85 1.43 11.21
N ASP A 5 -20.97 1.51 10.49
CA ASP A 5 -21.01 1.96 9.08
C ASP A 5 -20.61 3.43 8.92
N GLU A 6 -21.02 4.30 9.85
CA GLU A 6 -20.66 5.72 9.83
C GLU A 6 -19.15 5.91 10.09
N GLN A 7 -18.59 5.12 11.01
CA GLN A 7 -17.15 5.12 11.30
C GLN A 7 -16.34 4.63 10.09
N PHE A 8 -16.78 3.54 9.45
CA PHE A 8 -16.15 3.01 8.25
C PHE A 8 -16.21 4.01 7.08
N ASN A 9 -17.35 4.65 6.84
CA ASN A 9 -17.48 5.64 5.78
C ASN A 9 -16.60 6.87 6.02
N ASN A 10 -16.55 7.37 7.26
CA ASN A 10 -15.67 8.48 7.62
C ASN A 10 -14.19 8.11 7.47
N PHE A 11 -13.83 6.89 7.83
CA PHE A 11 -12.51 6.32 7.55
C PHE A 11 -12.24 6.34 6.04
N MET A 12 -13.07 5.69 5.23
CA MET A 12 -12.89 5.61 3.78
C MET A 12 -12.76 6.98 3.11
N ASN A 13 -13.54 7.97 3.55
CA ASN A 13 -13.44 9.34 3.04
C ASN A 13 -12.11 10.00 3.41
N LYS A 14 -11.66 9.89 4.67
CA LYS A 14 -10.37 10.45 5.10
C LYS A 14 -9.21 9.80 4.35
N TYR A 15 -9.23 8.48 4.22
CA TYR A 15 -8.12 7.73 3.62
C TYR A 15 -8.10 7.82 2.10
N SER A 16 -9.25 7.92 1.43
CA SER A 16 -9.29 8.15 -0.02
C SER A 16 -8.69 9.52 -0.38
N ILE A 17 -8.99 10.57 0.40
CA ILE A 17 -8.37 11.89 0.23
C ILE A 17 -6.85 11.82 0.46
N PHE A 18 -6.42 11.18 1.55
CA PHE A 18 -5.00 10.99 1.85
C PHE A 18 -4.26 10.26 0.71
N LEU A 19 -4.76 9.11 0.26
CA LEU A 19 -4.14 8.33 -0.82
C LEU A 19 -4.13 9.09 -2.14
N THR A 20 -5.21 9.80 -2.46
CA THR A 20 -5.28 10.65 -3.67
C THR A 20 -4.22 11.74 -3.63
N ASN A 21 -4.06 12.43 -2.49
CA ASN A 21 -3.03 13.44 -2.31
C ASN A 21 -1.62 12.84 -2.42
N LEU A 22 -1.39 11.67 -1.83
CA LEU A 22 -0.12 10.95 -1.89
C LEU A 22 0.25 10.58 -3.33
N ILE A 23 -0.68 10.00 -4.08
CA ILE A 23 -0.53 9.66 -5.51
C ILE A 23 -0.16 10.91 -6.33
N ASN A 24 -0.87 12.02 -6.10
CA ASN A 24 -0.66 13.27 -6.83
C ASN A 24 0.71 13.90 -6.53
N ILE A 25 1.10 14.00 -5.26
CA ILE A 25 2.38 14.61 -4.86
C ILE A 25 3.57 13.80 -5.40
N LEU A 26 3.48 12.47 -5.32
CA LEU A 26 4.52 11.56 -5.80
C LEU A 26 4.46 11.33 -7.31
N LYS A 27 3.47 11.89 -8.00
CA LYS A 27 3.25 11.75 -9.44
C LYS A 27 3.22 10.28 -9.88
N LEU A 28 2.59 9.43 -9.08
CA LEU A 28 2.41 8.02 -9.42
C LEU A 28 1.46 7.92 -10.61
N LYS A 29 1.78 7.03 -11.54
CA LYS A 29 0.97 6.79 -12.75
C LYS A 29 -0.08 5.71 -12.47
N ASP A 30 -1.08 5.58 -13.34
CA ASP A 30 -2.13 4.55 -13.22
C ASP A 30 -1.55 3.14 -13.10
N VAL A 31 -0.46 2.85 -13.81
CA VAL A 31 0.28 1.59 -13.70
C VAL A 31 0.82 1.33 -12.29
N ASN A 32 1.27 2.34 -11.55
CA ASN A 32 1.67 2.17 -10.15
C ASN A 32 0.49 1.71 -9.29
N ILE A 33 -0.71 2.26 -9.55
CA ILE A 33 -1.94 1.89 -8.85
C ILE A 33 -2.29 0.44 -9.16
N VAL A 34 -2.32 0.05 -10.44
CA VAL A 34 -2.59 -1.34 -10.87
C VAL A 34 -1.59 -2.32 -10.24
N LEU A 35 -0.29 -1.99 -10.26
CA LEU A 35 0.73 -2.81 -9.64
C LEU A 35 0.58 -2.90 -8.12
N SER A 36 0.23 -1.80 -7.46
CA SER A 36 -0.01 -1.80 -6.01
C SER A 36 -1.19 -2.72 -5.64
N LEU A 37 -2.27 -2.69 -6.42
CA LEU A 37 -3.40 -3.60 -6.25
C LEU A 37 -2.99 -5.05 -6.49
N TYR A 38 -2.19 -5.32 -7.51
CA TYR A 38 -1.67 -6.66 -7.78
C TYR A 38 -0.80 -7.21 -6.64
N TYR A 39 0.02 -6.35 -6.03
CA TYR A 39 0.82 -6.73 -4.88
C TYR A 39 -0.01 -7.00 -3.64
N LEU A 40 -1.07 -6.22 -3.40
CA LEU A 40 -2.03 -6.47 -2.32
C LEU A 40 -2.79 -7.79 -2.53
N TYR A 41 -3.20 -8.07 -3.77
CA TYR A 41 -3.80 -9.36 -4.13
C TYR A 41 -2.85 -10.51 -3.79
N LYS A 42 -1.60 -10.46 -4.26
CA LYS A 42 -0.57 -11.46 -3.93
C LYS A 42 -0.31 -11.60 -2.43
N TYR A 43 -0.30 -10.48 -1.71
CA TYR A 43 -0.17 -10.48 -0.26
C TYR A 43 -1.30 -11.26 0.40
N ASN A 44 -2.54 -11.07 -0.06
CA ASN A 44 -3.72 -11.72 0.48
C ASN A 44 -3.84 -13.22 0.12
N LEU A 45 -3.17 -13.68 -0.94
CA LEU A 45 -3.07 -15.11 -1.25
C LEU A 45 -2.24 -15.90 -0.22
N ASN A 46 -1.44 -15.22 0.60
CA ASN A 46 -0.66 -15.86 1.65
C ASN A 46 -1.58 -16.39 2.75
N GLN A 47 -1.64 -17.72 2.90
CA GLN A 47 -2.52 -18.39 3.87
C GLN A 47 -1.99 -18.40 5.32
N ILE A 48 -0.79 -17.86 5.54
CA ILE A 48 -0.09 -17.90 6.83
C ILE A 48 -0.18 -16.55 7.54
N ASN A 49 0.05 -15.47 6.80
CA ASN A 49 0.07 -14.10 7.30
C ASN A 49 -1.15 -13.33 6.77
N HIS A 50 -2.31 -13.55 7.38
CA HIS A 50 -3.51 -12.80 7.08
C HIS A 50 -3.57 -11.51 7.90
N VAL A 51 -3.88 -10.40 7.25
CA VAL A 51 -4.24 -9.15 7.92
C VAL A 51 -5.75 -9.02 7.87
N ASN A 52 -6.39 -9.10 9.03
CA ASN A 52 -7.80 -8.80 9.16
C ASN A 52 -7.99 -7.28 9.20
N ILE A 53 -8.68 -6.75 8.18
CA ILE A 53 -8.90 -5.31 8.00
C ILE A 53 -9.79 -4.75 9.12
N GLU A 54 -10.68 -5.57 9.67
CA GLU A 54 -11.57 -5.19 10.77
C GLU A 54 -10.81 -5.00 12.09
N ASP A 55 -9.65 -5.64 12.25
CA ASP A 55 -8.88 -5.62 13.49
C ASP A 55 -7.94 -4.39 13.57
N ASP A 56 -7.34 -3.97 12.45
CA ASP A 56 -6.45 -2.80 12.41
C ASP A 56 -6.45 -2.09 11.05
N LEU A 57 -7.30 -1.07 10.95
CA LEU A 57 -7.39 -0.18 9.80
C LEU A 57 -6.10 0.63 9.52
N SER A 58 -5.28 0.87 10.54
CA SER A 58 -3.98 1.55 10.35
C SER A 58 -2.98 0.62 9.68
N LEU A 59 -2.99 -0.66 10.05
CA LEU A 59 -2.19 -1.70 9.39
C LEU A 59 -2.60 -1.86 7.92
N PHE A 60 -3.90 -1.88 7.62
CA PHE A 60 -4.38 -1.90 6.23
C PHE A 60 -3.85 -0.70 5.43
N THR A 61 -3.94 0.51 5.99
CA THR A 61 -3.40 1.71 5.34
C THR A 61 -1.90 1.58 5.08
N ASN A 62 -1.15 1.07 6.07
CA ASN A 62 0.28 0.84 5.95
C ASN A 62 0.60 -0.14 4.81
N LEU A 63 -0.16 -1.23 4.66
CA LEU A 63 0.01 -2.16 3.55
C LEU A 63 -0.24 -1.51 2.19
N VAL A 64 -1.28 -0.68 2.07
CA VAL A 64 -1.54 0.10 0.85
C VAL A 64 -0.35 1.01 0.54
N ILE A 65 0.16 1.75 1.52
CA ILE A 65 1.34 2.62 1.36
C ILE A 65 2.56 1.79 0.89
N ILE A 66 2.84 0.64 1.50
CA ILE A 66 3.96 -0.21 1.10
C ILE A 66 3.77 -0.76 -0.32
N SER A 67 2.57 -1.16 -0.70
CA SER A 67 2.30 -1.64 -2.06
C SER A 67 2.57 -0.54 -3.12
N LEU A 68 2.23 0.71 -2.80
CA LEU A 68 2.56 1.87 -3.65
C LEU A 68 4.07 2.13 -3.71
N ILE A 69 4.78 2.06 -2.57
CA ILE A 69 6.25 2.16 -2.51
C ILE A 69 6.90 1.10 -3.41
N LEU A 70 6.46 -0.16 -3.28
CA LEU A 70 6.98 -1.27 -4.08
C LEU A 70 6.68 -1.07 -5.56
N SER A 71 5.49 -0.59 -5.92
CA SER A 71 5.14 -0.24 -7.30
C SER A 71 6.06 0.84 -7.87
N ASN A 72 6.41 1.86 -7.08
CA ASN A 72 7.31 2.92 -7.52
C ASN A 72 8.74 2.40 -7.71
N LYS A 73 9.21 1.54 -6.79
CA LYS A 73 10.55 0.93 -6.89
C LYS A 73 10.70 -0.05 -8.05
N THR A 74 9.63 -0.74 -8.42
CA THR A 74 9.66 -1.80 -9.45
C THR A 74 9.40 -1.27 -10.85
N PHE A 75 8.52 -0.28 -11.00
CA PHE A 75 8.10 0.22 -12.31
C PHE A 75 8.88 1.46 -12.79
N ASN A 76 9.27 2.35 -11.88
CA ASN A 76 9.91 3.61 -12.27
C ASN A 76 11.44 3.47 -12.31
N ASP A 77 12.08 3.97 -13.38
CA ASP A 77 13.54 4.06 -13.48
C ASP A 77 14.17 4.87 -12.34
N GLN A 78 13.43 5.89 -11.86
CA GLN A 78 13.77 6.69 -10.69
C GLN A 78 12.71 6.49 -9.63
N SER A 79 13.12 5.98 -8.46
CA SER A 79 12.23 5.74 -7.33
C SER A 79 12.64 6.59 -6.13
N TYR A 80 11.67 6.93 -5.29
CA TYR A 80 11.91 7.70 -4.09
C TYR A 80 12.43 6.80 -2.96
N THR A 81 13.33 7.34 -2.13
CA THR A 81 13.78 6.64 -0.92
C THR A 81 12.65 6.53 0.10
N LEU A 82 12.69 5.53 0.99
CA LEU A 82 11.73 5.43 2.11
C LEU A 82 11.73 6.68 3.00
N LYS A 83 12.88 7.36 3.12
CA LYS A 83 12.97 8.62 3.86
C LYS A 83 12.15 9.73 3.20
N THR A 84 12.18 9.81 1.87
CA THR A 84 11.36 10.75 1.10
C THR A 84 9.88 10.42 1.25
N TRP A 85 9.48 9.16 1.12
CA TRP A 85 8.12 8.70 1.37
C TRP A 85 7.64 9.06 2.77
N LYS A 86 8.44 8.76 3.80
CA LYS A 86 8.15 9.12 5.20
C LYS A 86 7.92 10.61 5.39
N ASN A 87 8.75 11.45 4.79
CA ASN A 87 8.60 12.91 4.91
C ASN A 87 7.29 13.37 4.28
N ILE A 88 6.99 12.93 3.04
CA ILE A 88 5.76 13.31 2.33
C ILE A 88 4.51 12.81 3.07
N ILE A 89 4.52 11.57 3.55
CA ILE A 89 3.41 11.01 4.33
C ILE A 89 3.20 11.84 5.61
N ASN A 90 4.27 12.16 6.32
CA ASN A 90 4.19 12.89 7.59
C ASN A 90 3.87 14.38 7.45
N GLU A 91 4.05 14.97 6.27
CA GLU A 91 3.54 16.30 5.94
C GLU A 91 2.02 16.32 5.78
N GLN A 92 1.40 15.13 5.65
CA GLN A 92 -0.04 14.95 5.70
C GLN A 92 -0.49 14.53 7.11
N ASP A 93 -1.80 14.36 7.31
CA ASP A 93 -2.43 13.95 8.58
C ASP A 93 -2.25 12.45 8.90
N TYR A 94 -1.16 11.83 8.43
CA TYR A 94 -0.78 10.45 8.72
C TYR A 94 0.66 10.41 9.22
N LYS A 95 0.92 9.70 10.32
CA LYS A 95 2.26 9.64 10.92
C LYS A 95 2.82 8.23 10.85
N ILE A 96 3.99 8.11 10.22
CA ILE A 96 4.73 6.86 10.12
C ILE A 96 6.22 7.08 10.41
N SER A 97 6.84 6.10 11.06
CA SER A 97 8.26 6.11 11.35
C SER A 97 9.05 5.42 10.23
N LEU A 98 10.30 5.84 10.02
CA LEU A 98 11.18 5.18 9.05
C LEU A 98 11.48 3.72 9.43
N PRO A 99 11.74 3.37 10.71
CA PRO A 99 11.92 1.97 11.11
C PRO A 99 10.70 1.10 10.77
N LEU A 100 9.49 1.61 11.02
CA LEU A 100 8.25 0.89 10.70
C LEU A 100 8.10 0.67 9.19
N LEU A 101 8.38 1.69 8.36
CA LEU A 101 8.37 1.52 6.90
C LEU A 101 9.34 0.44 6.43
N ASN A 102 10.55 0.39 6.98
CA ASN A 102 11.53 -0.65 6.65
C ASN A 102 11.05 -2.04 7.07
N GLN A 103 10.46 -2.16 8.27
CA GLN A 103 9.92 -3.44 8.76
C GLN A 103 8.77 -3.93 7.88
N LEU A 104 7.82 -3.03 7.55
CA LEU A 104 6.68 -3.37 6.72
C LEU A 104 7.08 -3.71 5.29
N GLU A 105 8.04 -3.00 4.69
CA GLU A 105 8.57 -3.36 3.38
C GLU A 105 9.17 -4.78 3.38
N ASN A 106 10.05 -5.08 4.35
CA ASN A 106 10.66 -6.40 4.47
C ASN A 106 9.61 -7.50 4.72
N HIS A 107 8.62 -7.22 5.56
CA HIS A 107 7.50 -8.11 5.82
C HIS A 107 6.71 -8.38 4.54
N PHE A 108 6.32 -7.34 3.80
CA PHE A 108 5.56 -7.46 2.55
C PHE A 108 6.31 -8.29 1.52
N LEU A 109 7.61 -8.04 1.35
CA LEU A 109 8.47 -8.82 0.46
C LEU A 109 8.54 -10.29 0.90
N THR A 110 8.63 -10.57 2.20
CA THR A 110 8.66 -11.94 2.72
C THR A 110 7.32 -12.66 2.48
N VAL A 111 6.20 -11.99 2.75
CA VAL A 111 4.84 -12.54 2.55
C VAL A 111 4.60 -12.89 1.09
N THR A 112 5.12 -12.07 0.17
CA THR A 112 5.02 -12.29 -1.28
C THR A 112 6.15 -13.16 -1.85
N ASN A 113 7.00 -13.76 -0.99
CA ASN A 113 8.17 -14.54 -1.40
C ASN A 113 9.06 -13.80 -2.42
N TYR A 114 9.21 -12.48 -2.24
CA TYR A 114 9.92 -11.56 -3.12
C TYR A 114 9.40 -11.54 -4.58
N GLN A 115 8.19 -12.06 -4.83
CA GLN A 115 7.58 -12.12 -6.16
C GLN A 115 6.85 -10.82 -6.54
N VAL A 116 7.53 -9.69 -6.37
CA VAL A 116 7.05 -8.35 -6.75
C VAL A 116 7.32 -8.01 -8.23
N ASN A 117 7.62 -9.00 -9.07
CA ASN A 117 7.65 -8.80 -10.52
C ASN A 117 6.23 -8.77 -11.11
N PHE A 118 6.08 -8.04 -12.20
CA PHE A 118 4.80 -7.84 -12.89
C PHE A 118 4.76 -8.45 -14.29
N ASN A 119 5.77 -9.24 -14.66
CA ASN A 119 5.92 -9.83 -16.00
C ASN A 119 4.84 -10.86 -16.35
N LYS A 120 4.02 -11.28 -15.39
CA LYS A 120 2.96 -12.27 -15.56
C LYS A 120 1.60 -11.74 -15.11
N ILE A 121 1.48 -10.43 -14.88
CA ILE A 121 0.21 -9.84 -14.42
C ILE A 121 -0.89 -10.06 -15.46
N ASP A 122 -0.55 -10.03 -16.75
CA ASP A 122 -1.42 -10.29 -17.90
C ASP A 122 -1.90 -11.74 -18.02
N GLN A 123 -1.26 -12.66 -17.30
CA GLN A 123 -1.54 -14.10 -17.32
C GLN A 123 -2.27 -14.58 -16.06
N ASP A 124 -2.53 -13.67 -15.11
CA ASP A 124 -3.17 -13.97 -13.83
C ASP A 124 -4.68 -13.69 -13.91
N ASP A 125 -5.42 -14.63 -14.50
CA ASP A 125 -6.88 -14.53 -14.71
C ASP A 125 -7.67 -14.38 -13.40
N HIS A 126 -7.07 -14.71 -12.26
CA HIS A 126 -7.71 -14.54 -10.94
C HIS A 126 -7.57 -13.13 -10.39
N PHE A 127 -6.66 -12.33 -10.93
CA PHE A 127 -6.46 -10.93 -10.55
C PHE A 127 -7.35 -9.96 -11.32
N TRP A 128 -7.55 -10.22 -12.62
CA TRP A 128 -8.36 -9.39 -13.53
C TRP A 128 -9.86 -9.67 -13.41
#